data_AF-A0AA43M2Q5-F1
#
_entry.id   AF-A0AA43M2Q5-F1
#
_cell.length_a   1.000
_cell.length_b   1.000
_cell.length_c   1.000
_cell.angle_alpha   90.00
_cell.angle_beta   90.00
_cell.angle_gamma   90.00
#
_symmetry.space_group_name_H-M   'P 1'
#
loop_
_entity.id
_entity.type
_entity.pdbx_description
1 polymer ?
#
loop_
_entity_poly.entity_id
_entity_poly.type
_entity_poly.pdbx_seq_one_letter_code
_entity_poly.pdbx_strand_id
1 'polypeptide(L)' 'MARTKTQKALRSAERTGTWCAENNRRTAADYGAISQHVRVTPGKREKLNKVKHKERIFQDGAPFAWLAGKAG' A
#
# COMPACT_ATOMS: atom_id res chain seq x y z
N MET A 1 -19.57 -21.80 4.98
CA MET A 1 -18.33 -21.84 4.18
C MET A 1 -17.76 -23.24 4.18
N ALA A 2 -17.66 -23.89 3.02
CA ALA A 2 -17.00 -25.18 2.92
C ALA A 2 -15.48 -25.02 3.11
N ARG A 3 -14.85 -25.93 3.85
CA ARG A 3 -13.39 -25.96 4.01
C ARG A 3 -12.72 -26.39 2.71
N THR A 4 -11.53 -25.86 2.44
CA THR A 4 -10.71 -26.27 1.30
C THR A 4 -10.20 -27.70 1.47
N LYS A 5 -9.82 -28.36 0.38
CA LYS A 5 -9.27 -29.73 0.41
C LYS A 5 -8.01 -29.82 1.28
N THR A 6 -7.13 -28.83 1.18
CA THR A 6 -5.89 -28.71 1.99
C THR A 6 -6.19 -28.67 3.49
N GLN A 7 -7.15 -27.85 3.91
CA GLN A 7 -7.52 -27.75 5.34
C GLN A 7 -8.10 -29.06 5.89
N LYS A 8 -8.84 -29.80 5.05
CA LYS A 8 -9.38 -31.11 5.44
C LYS A 8 -8.26 -32.15 5.59
N ALA A 9 -7.28 -32.15 4.69
CA ALA A 9 -6.13 -33.06 4.73
C ALA A 9 -5.28 -32.84 5.99
N LEU A 10 -4.89 -31.58 6.26
CA LEU A 10 -4.11 -31.22 7.47
C LEU A 10 -4.82 -31.65 8.76
N ARG A 11 -6.11 -31.35 8.89
CA ARG A 11 -6.88 -31.73 10.08
C ARG A 11 -7.05 -33.24 10.23
N SER A 12 -7.16 -33.98 9.12
CA SER A 12 -7.22 -35.43 9.17
C SER A 12 -5.93 -36.00 9.71
N ALA A 13 -4.79 -35.54 9.17
CA ALA A 13 -3.45 -35.91 9.59
C ALA A 13 -3.18 -35.61 11.07
N GLU A 14 -3.56 -34.41 11.54
CA GLU A 14 -3.47 -34.02 12.97
C GLU A 14 -4.23 -34.98 13.89
N ARG A 15 -5.41 -35.45 13.47
CA ARG A 15 -6.25 -36.34 14.28
C ARG A 15 -5.73 -37.76 14.34
N THR A 16 -5.20 -38.26 13.23
CA THR A 16 -4.68 -39.63 13.13
C THR A 16 -3.22 -39.74 13.54
N GLY A 17 -2.54 -38.61 13.80
CA GLY A 17 -1.11 -38.58 14.07
C GLY A 17 -0.26 -39.00 12.86
N THR A 18 -0.84 -38.99 11.65
CA THR A 18 -0.16 -39.42 10.43
C THR A 18 0.36 -38.22 9.66
N TRP A 19 1.44 -38.40 8.92
CA TRP A 19 1.98 -37.36 8.06
C TRP A 19 1.11 -37.14 6.81
N CYS A 20 1.06 -35.90 6.29
CA CYS A 20 0.48 -35.58 4.99
C CYS A 20 1.35 -34.56 4.24
N ALA A 21 1.35 -34.64 2.90
CA ALA A 21 2.19 -33.82 2.04
C ALA A 21 1.94 -32.31 2.19
N GLU A 22 0.71 -31.92 2.54
CA GLU A 22 0.31 -30.54 2.79
C GLU A 22 1.09 -29.89 3.94
N ASN A 23 1.59 -30.65 4.92
CA ASN A 23 2.38 -30.10 6.04
C ASN A 23 3.71 -29.50 5.58
N ASN A 24 4.27 -29.96 4.46
CA ASN A 24 5.53 -29.45 3.94
C ASN A 24 5.35 -28.19 3.06
N ARG A 25 4.11 -27.78 2.78
CA ARG A 25 3.87 -26.58 1.97
C ARG A 25 4.21 -25.34 2.77
N ARG A 26 4.91 -24.40 2.14
CA ARG A 26 5.15 -23.07 2.69
C ARG A 26 3.81 -22.37 2.97
N THR A 27 3.68 -21.86 4.17
CA THR A 27 2.57 -21.10 4.71
C THR A 27 2.86 -19.61 4.63
N ALA A 28 1.85 -18.79 4.93
CA ALA A 28 2.04 -17.34 5.01
C ALA A 28 3.06 -16.93 6.08
N ALA A 29 3.23 -17.74 7.14
CA ALA A 29 4.26 -17.50 8.16
C ALA A 29 5.68 -17.60 7.58
N ASP A 30 5.90 -18.52 6.63
CA ASP A 30 7.18 -18.70 5.95
C ASP A 30 7.54 -17.51 5.03
N TYR A 31 6.55 -16.73 4.63
CA TYR A 31 6.73 -15.50 3.84
C TYR A 31 6.64 -14.22 4.69
N GLY A 32 6.56 -14.35 6.02
CA GLY A 32 6.18 -13.27 6.95
C GLY A 32 7.25 -12.22 7.21
N ALA A 33 8.51 -12.46 6.83
CA ALA A 33 9.60 -11.51 7.09
C ALA A 33 9.37 -10.16 6.39
N ILE A 34 8.88 -10.18 5.13
CA ILE A 34 8.55 -9.00 4.34
C ILE A 34 7.42 -9.36 3.37
N SER A 35 6.47 -8.43 3.18
CA SER A 35 5.41 -8.63 2.19
C SER A 35 5.97 -8.82 0.78
N GLN A 36 5.55 -9.90 0.11
CA GLN A 36 6.08 -10.35 -1.19
C GLN A 36 5.52 -9.60 -2.41
N HIS A 37 4.60 -8.65 -2.22
CA HIS A 37 4.04 -7.92 -3.34
C HIS A 37 5.07 -6.95 -3.93
N VAL A 38 5.03 -6.78 -5.26
CA VAL A 38 5.79 -5.73 -5.94
C VAL A 38 5.22 -4.38 -5.52
N ARG A 39 6.09 -3.52 -4.97
CA ARG A 39 5.73 -2.13 -4.66
C ARG A 39 5.86 -1.30 -5.92
N VAL A 40 4.74 -0.75 -6.39
CA VAL A 40 4.71 0.13 -7.55
C VAL A 40 4.66 1.58 -7.09
N THR A 41 5.51 2.42 -7.67
CA THR A 41 5.50 3.86 -7.40
C THR A 41 4.30 4.48 -8.09
N PRO A 42 3.52 5.36 -7.41
CA PRO A 42 2.34 5.97 -8.02
C PRO A 42 2.67 6.77 -9.27
N GLY A 43 1.76 6.69 -10.24
CA GLY A 43 1.86 7.36 -11.54
C GLY A 43 1.61 8.87 -11.48
N LYS A 44 1.77 9.55 -12.62
CA LYS A 44 1.58 11.01 -12.71
C LYS A 44 0.18 11.45 -12.25
N ARG A 45 -0.87 10.75 -12.70
CA ARG A 45 -2.27 11.07 -12.35
C ARG A 45 -2.53 10.91 -10.85
N GLU A 46 -2.02 9.84 -10.25
CA GLU A 46 -2.18 9.57 -8.81
C GLU A 46 -1.42 10.58 -7.95
N LYS A 47 -0.23 11.01 -8.41
CA LYS A 47 0.57 12.05 -7.75
C LYS A 47 -0.08 13.43 -7.84
N LEU A 48 -0.57 13.83 -9.01
CA LEU A 48 -1.19 15.15 -9.22
C LEU A 48 -2.53 15.31 -8.50
N ASN A 49 -3.32 14.24 -8.44
CA ASN A 49 -4.61 14.27 -7.73
C ASN A 49 -4.47 14.14 -6.22
N LYS A 50 -3.26 13.87 -5.71
CA LYS A 50 -2.99 13.77 -4.27
C LYS A 50 -2.80 15.17 -3.69
N VAL A 51 -3.86 15.72 -3.11
CA VAL A 51 -3.78 16.97 -2.32
C VAL A 51 -3.05 16.69 -1.01
N LYS A 52 -1.70 16.74 -1.03
CA LYS A 52 -0.86 16.44 0.14
C LYS A 52 -0.61 17.68 1.02
N HIS A 53 -0.40 18.83 0.40
CA HIS A 53 -0.15 20.09 1.08
C HIS A 53 -1.10 21.14 0.48
N LYS A 54 -1.94 21.76 1.31
CA LYS A 54 -2.74 22.92 0.88
C LYS A 54 -1.87 24.15 1.05
N GLU A 55 -1.58 24.86 -0.03
CA GLU A 55 -0.99 26.18 0.12
C GLU A 55 -1.97 27.08 0.87
N ARG A 56 -1.47 27.74 1.91
CA ARG A 56 -2.16 28.91 2.47
C ARG A 56 -1.94 30.03 1.46
N ILE A 57 -2.96 30.30 0.65
CA ILE A 57 -3.02 31.53 -0.14
C ILE A 57 -3.13 32.67 0.87
N PHE A 58 -2.00 33.27 1.25
CA PHE A 58 -2.01 34.53 1.98
C PHE A 58 -2.38 35.61 0.97
N GLN A 59 -3.63 36.06 1.00
CA GLN A 59 -4.03 37.32 0.37
C GLN A 59 -3.63 38.44 1.33
N ASP A 60 -2.45 39.02 1.12
CA ASP A 60 -2.17 40.38 1.58
C ASP A 60 -1.14 41.01 0.61
N GLY A 61 -1.65 41.85 -0.30
CA GLY A 61 -0.85 42.73 -1.15
C GLY A 61 -0.44 42.15 -2.51
N ALA A 62 -0.93 42.79 -3.58
CA ALA A 62 -0.56 42.47 -4.96
C ALA A 62 0.95 42.73 -5.21
N PRO A 63 1.73 41.74 -5.72
CA PRO A 63 3.19 41.85 -5.84
C PRO A 63 3.69 42.75 -6.98
N PHE A 64 2.81 43.34 -7.78
CA PHE A 64 3.18 44.10 -8.99
C PHE A 64 3.09 45.64 -8.82
N ALA A 65 2.67 46.16 -7.66
CA ALA A 65 2.42 47.58 -7.48
C ALA A 65 3.69 48.47 -7.33
N TRP A 66 4.89 47.88 -7.23
CA TRP A 66 6.11 48.65 -6.96
C TRP A 66 6.82 49.23 -8.20
N LEU A 67 6.47 48.77 -9.42
CA LEU A 67 7.11 49.24 -10.67
C LEU A 67 6.42 50.43 -11.34
N ALA A 68 5.25 50.88 -10.84
CA ALA A 68 4.44 51.92 -11.48
C ALA A 68 4.74 53.36 -11.01
N GLY A 69 5.67 53.57 -10.07
CA GLY A 69 5.82 54.86 -9.36
C GLY A 69 7.11 55.66 -9.61
N LYS A 70 7.98 55.28 -10.57
CA LYS A 70 9.30 55.92 -10.71
C LYS A 70 9.77 56.21 -12.13
N ALA A 71 8.87 56.67 -12.99
CA ALA A 71 9.23 57.32 -14.26
C ALA A 71 8.30 58.53 -14.48
N GLY A 72 8.67 59.65 -13.87
CA GLY A 72 8.07 60.97 -14.05
C GLY A 72 9.18 62.02 -13.91
#